data_AF-A0A8H7VIJ0-F1
#
_entry.id   AF-A0A8H7VIJ0-F1
#
_cell.length_a   1.000
_cell.length_b   1.000
_cell.length_c   1.000
_cell.angle_alpha   90.00
_cell.angle_beta   90.00
_cell.angle_gamma   90.00
#
_symmetry.space_group_name_H-M   'P 1'
#
loop_
_entity.id
_entity.type
_entity.pdbx_description
1 polymer ?
#
loop_
_entity_poly.entity_id
_entity_poly.type
_entity_poly.pdbx_seq_one_letter_code
_entity_poly.pdbx_strand_id
1 'polypeptide(L)'
;MGKAVKSTRSVKNPINKYSLATQHTTSPNEENDRVQHSHDKQAEQQEQQQQLDDNTGSDSSSNRQQNNNQQEEPDDTPLGAVREYLLKIKKKITNNKIMLYNKHKFWIEPESPYFCFCGRQKFDPALLYRPRIFVRAPDKLVDIFCQAPNYGDKLHSDSFNCDLIARRIVDIDSELVDSLLYYIQSIFPAILTHRGGISTQLADLLRPCFQNAMGLERLHDLLQELDHLRYSRLQLTYLTSIDYQQQHASQLSFFGGSGANQSHPSFSNFDVPLGYAGYVPSATYLRMIYTAIMDQLRLFID
;
A
#
# COMPACT_ATOMS: atom_id res chain seq x y z
N MET A 1 58.76 -24.90 35.23
CA MET A 1 57.51 -24.15 35.47
C MET A 1 57.24 -23.31 34.23
N GLY A 2 56.18 -23.40 33.44
CA GLY A 2 55.08 -24.33 33.20
C GLY A 2 54.52 -23.91 31.83
N LYS A 3 54.37 -24.85 30.88
CA LYS A 3 53.90 -24.57 29.51
C LYS A 3 52.37 -24.55 29.49
N ALA A 4 51.77 -23.47 28.98
CA ALA A 4 50.32 -23.35 28.82
C ALA A 4 49.88 -23.89 27.45
N VAL A 5 49.07 -24.95 27.48
CA VAL A 5 48.43 -25.59 26.33
C VAL A 5 47.13 -24.85 26.02
N LYS A 6 46.99 -24.28 24.82
CA LYS A 6 45.72 -23.73 24.32
C LYS A 6 44.90 -24.85 23.68
N SER A 7 43.78 -25.18 24.31
CA SER A 7 42.80 -26.16 23.86
C SER A 7 41.78 -25.51 22.92
N THR A 8 41.72 -25.98 21.68
CA THR A 8 40.72 -25.60 20.67
C THR A 8 39.49 -26.49 20.82
N ARG A 9 38.37 -25.93 21.29
CA ARG A 9 37.06 -26.61 21.30
C ARG A 9 36.37 -26.41 19.95
N SER A 10 36.25 -27.52 19.21
CA SER A 10 35.43 -27.68 18.02
C SER A 10 33.95 -27.76 18.42
N VAL A 11 33.12 -26.82 17.95
CA VAL A 11 31.66 -26.86 18.10
C VAL A 11 31.08 -27.55 16.86
N LYS A 12 30.60 -28.77 17.04
CA LYS A 12 29.81 -29.50 16.04
C LYS A 12 28.34 -29.11 16.19
N ASN A 13 27.77 -28.50 15.15
CA ASN A 13 26.33 -28.26 15.06
C ASN A 13 25.60 -29.59 14.76
N PRO A 14 24.55 -29.96 15.51
CA PRO A 14 23.70 -31.09 15.15
C PRO A 14 22.68 -30.68 14.07
N ILE A 15 22.63 -31.49 13.03
CA ILE A 15 21.66 -31.47 11.94
C ILE A 15 20.28 -31.86 12.50
N ASN A 16 19.32 -30.94 12.44
CA ASN A 16 17.91 -31.23 12.68
C ASN A 16 17.37 -32.14 11.56
N LYS A 17 17.04 -33.38 11.90
CA LYS A 17 16.25 -34.28 11.06
C LYS A 17 14.78 -34.12 11.45
N TYR A 18 14.00 -33.43 10.62
CA TYR A 18 12.54 -33.53 10.69
C TYR A 18 12.10 -34.74 9.85
N SER A 19 11.67 -35.79 10.54
CA SER A 19 11.01 -36.96 9.96
C SER A 19 9.52 -36.67 9.87
N LEU A 20 9.01 -36.47 8.66
CA LEU A 20 7.57 -36.46 8.37
C LEU A 20 7.08 -37.91 8.27
N ALA A 21 6.40 -38.38 9.32
CA ALA A 21 5.64 -39.61 9.29
C ALA A 21 4.24 -39.31 8.72
N THR A 22 4.01 -39.70 7.47
CA THR A 22 2.68 -39.70 6.85
C THR A 22 1.92 -40.92 7.36
N GLN A 23 0.95 -40.72 8.24
CA GLN A 23 0.00 -41.77 8.61
C GLN A 23 -1.11 -41.82 7.57
N HIS A 24 -1.17 -42.94 6.86
CA HIS A 24 -2.33 -43.36 6.08
C HIS A 24 -3.42 -43.83 7.04
N THR A 25 -4.54 -43.11 7.09
CA THR A 25 -5.81 -43.63 7.61
C THR A 25 -6.73 -43.92 6.43
N THR A 26 -6.77 -45.18 6.04
CA THR A 26 -7.83 -45.79 5.25
C THR A 26 -9.11 -45.84 6.09
N SER A 27 -10.20 -45.26 5.59
CA SER A 27 -11.55 -45.52 6.10
C SER A 27 -12.39 -46.05 4.93
N PRO A 28 -13.03 -47.22 5.08
CA PRO A 28 -14.01 -47.70 4.11
C PRO A 28 -15.39 -47.12 4.46
N ASN A 29 -16.12 -46.67 3.45
CA ASN A 29 -17.55 -46.93 3.27
C ASN A 29 -18.00 -46.32 1.95
N GLU A 30 -18.15 -47.20 0.96
CA GLU A 30 -19.23 -47.18 -0.02
C GLU A 30 -20.56 -47.03 0.77
N GLU A 31 -21.62 -46.36 0.35
CA GLU A 31 -22.39 -46.59 -0.88
C GLU A 31 -23.64 -45.69 -0.73
N ASN A 32 -23.88 -44.73 -1.64
CA ASN A 32 -25.21 -44.35 -2.15
C ASN A 32 -25.20 -43.01 -2.91
N ASP A 33 -26.18 -42.92 -3.80
CA ASP A 33 -26.67 -41.72 -4.50
C ASP A 33 -25.98 -41.35 -5.82
N ARG A 34 -26.29 -42.19 -6.81
CA ARG A 34 -26.22 -41.89 -8.23
C ARG A 34 -27.64 -41.61 -8.76
N VAL A 35 -28.14 -40.39 -8.63
CA VAL A 35 -29.35 -39.94 -9.36
C VAL A 35 -29.26 -38.44 -9.70
N GLN A 36 -29.31 -38.15 -11.00
CA GLN A 36 -29.74 -36.89 -11.66
C GLN A 36 -28.97 -35.60 -11.34
N HIS A 37 -28.18 -35.12 -12.32
CA HIS A 37 -28.22 -33.71 -12.76
C HIS A 37 -27.51 -33.57 -14.11
N SER A 38 -28.30 -33.73 -15.17
CA SER A 38 -27.93 -33.50 -16.56
C SER A 38 -28.91 -32.51 -17.18
N HIS A 39 -28.88 -31.26 -16.70
CA HIS A 39 -29.48 -30.08 -17.33
C HIS A 39 -28.85 -28.86 -16.65
N ASP A 40 -27.86 -28.24 -17.30
CA ASP A 40 -27.43 -26.83 -17.13
C ASP A 40 -26.03 -26.61 -17.73
N LYS A 41 -25.89 -26.84 -19.04
CA LYS A 41 -24.68 -26.52 -19.83
C LYS A 41 -24.99 -25.81 -21.15
N GLN A 42 -26.04 -24.99 -21.19
CA GLN A 42 -26.41 -24.24 -22.42
C GLN A 42 -26.61 -22.73 -22.22
N ALA A 43 -26.29 -22.15 -21.06
CA ALA A 43 -26.48 -20.71 -20.82
C ALA A 43 -25.21 -19.84 -20.94
N GLU A 44 -23.99 -20.41 -21.02
CA GLU A 44 -22.73 -19.63 -20.99
C GLU A 44 -22.06 -19.39 -22.36
N GLN A 45 -22.71 -19.73 -23.48
CA GLN A 45 -22.15 -19.53 -24.83
C GLN A 45 -22.79 -18.40 -25.66
N GLN A 46 -23.68 -17.58 -25.08
CA GLN A 46 -24.33 -16.46 -25.81
C GLN A 46 -23.84 -15.05 -25.45
N GLU A 47 -22.91 -14.86 -24.50
CA GLU A 47 -22.42 -13.52 -24.12
C GLU A 47 -21.10 -13.08 -24.80
N GLN A 48 -20.54 -13.84 -25.75
CA GLN A 48 -19.27 -13.47 -26.42
C GLN A 48 -19.41 -12.98 -27.87
N GLN A 49 -20.60 -12.54 -28.32
CA GLN A 49 -20.78 -12.16 -29.74
C GLN A 49 -21.49 -10.84 -30.03
N GLN A 50 -21.46 -9.87 -29.10
CA GLN A 50 -21.85 -8.48 -29.39
C GLN A 50 -20.82 -7.50 -28.81
N GLN A 51 -19.75 -7.25 -29.56
CA GLN A 51 -18.93 -6.03 -29.46
C GLN A 51 -17.87 -6.00 -30.58
N LEU A 52 -18.35 -5.93 -31.82
CA LEU A 52 -17.58 -5.43 -32.95
C LEU A 52 -18.58 -4.66 -33.81
N ASP A 53 -18.44 -3.33 -33.79
CA ASP A 53 -18.77 -2.38 -34.84
C ASP A 53 -19.03 -1.02 -34.19
N ASP A 54 -17.96 -0.22 -34.03
CA ASP A 54 -18.04 1.21 -34.29
C ASP A 54 -16.64 1.79 -34.48
N ASN A 55 -16.34 2.04 -35.75
CA ASN A 55 -15.12 2.59 -36.28
C ASN A 55 -15.52 3.89 -36.99
N THR A 56 -15.23 5.09 -36.46
CA THR A 56 -15.07 6.28 -37.31
C THR A 56 -14.22 7.37 -36.66
N GLY A 57 -13.00 7.48 -37.18
CA GLY A 57 -12.16 8.67 -37.42
C GLY A 57 -12.36 9.98 -36.65
N SER A 58 -11.24 10.51 -36.16
CA SER A 58 -10.83 11.89 -36.48
C SER A 58 -9.36 12.10 -36.08
N ASP A 59 -8.46 11.99 -37.05
CA ASP A 59 -7.10 12.49 -36.93
C ASP A 59 -7.10 14.02 -36.81
N SER A 60 -6.49 14.55 -35.76
CA SER A 60 -6.15 15.96 -35.66
C SER A 60 -4.84 16.12 -34.89
N SER A 61 -3.75 16.03 -35.64
CA SER A 61 -2.42 16.40 -35.20
C SER A 61 -2.38 17.91 -34.94
N SER A 62 -2.11 18.32 -33.70
CA SER A 62 -1.77 19.70 -33.38
C SER A 62 -0.53 19.73 -32.48
N ASN A 63 0.57 20.15 -33.11
CA ASN A 63 1.83 20.54 -32.49
C ASN A 63 1.59 21.59 -31.40
N ARG A 64 1.97 21.28 -30.16
CA ARG A 64 2.05 22.29 -29.10
C ARG A 64 3.33 22.08 -28.29
N GLN A 65 4.42 22.71 -28.75
CA GLN A 65 5.59 22.98 -27.91
C GLN A 65 5.15 23.95 -26.81
N GLN A 66 5.08 23.48 -25.57
CA GLN A 66 4.92 24.34 -24.39
C GLN A 66 6.27 24.51 -23.71
N ASN A 67 6.88 25.66 -23.97
CA ASN A 67 7.80 26.32 -23.06
C ASN A 67 6.96 26.84 -21.87
N ASN A 68 7.20 26.36 -20.65
CA ASN A 68 6.58 26.92 -19.46
C ASN A 68 7.54 26.88 -18.25
N ASN A 69 8.31 27.95 -18.10
CA ASN A 69 8.83 28.40 -16.80
C ASN A 69 7.78 29.33 -16.18
N GLN A 70 6.70 28.77 -15.63
CA GLN A 70 5.77 29.54 -14.81
C GLN A 70 6.10 29.27 -13.35
N GLN A 71 6.53 30.33 -12.66
CA GLN A 71 6.65 30.38 -11.22
C GLN A 71 5.23 30.32 -10.64
N GLU A 72 4.87 29.20 -10.04
CA GLU A 72 3.57 29.00 -9.40
C GLU A 72 3.43 29.91 -8.19
N GLU A 73 2.51 30.88 -8.27
CA GLU A 73 2.02 31.64 -7.13
C GLU A 73 1.37 30.68 -6.11
N PRO A 74 1.56 30.91 -4.79
CA PRO A 74 1.00 30.04 -3.76
C PRO A 74 -0.53 30.11 -3.77
N ASP A 75 -1.17 29.06 -4.27
CA ASP A 75 -2.61 28.87 -4.21
C ASP A 75 -3.08 28.76 -2.74
N ASP A 76 -3.83 29.76 -2.26
CA ASP A 76 -4.40 29.87 -0.91
C ASP A 76 -5.53 28.84 -0.64
N THR A 77 -5.76 27.89 -1.55
CA THR A 77 -6.73 26.81 -1.37
C THR A 77 -6.40 26.01 -0.08
N PRO A 78 -7.36 25.85 0.85
CA PRO A 78 -7.11 25.15 2.12
C PRO A 78 -6.55 23.75 1.87
N LEU A 79 -5.34 23.51 2.37
CA LEU A 79 -4.70 22.22 2.26
C LEU A 79 -5.50 21.20 3.08
N GLY A 80 -6.08 20.20 2.42
CA GLY A 80 -6.70 19.08 3.11
C GLY A 80 -5.73 18.40 4.08
N ALA A 81 -6.25 17.83 5.16
CA ALA A 81 -5.39 17.39 6.26
C ALA A 81 -4.39 16.27 5.87
N VAL A 82 -4.74 15.47 4.86
CA VAL A 82 -3.82 14.51 4.24
C VAL A 82 -2.65 15.23 3.55
N ARG A 83 -2.92 16.32 2.82
CA ARG A 83 -1.89 17.12 2.13
C ARG A 83 -0.95 17.78 3.14
N GLU A 84 -1.48 18.34 4.23
CA GLU A 84 -0.65 18.88 5.32
C GLU A 84 0.24 17.81 5.96
N TYR A 85 -0.32 16.61 6.19
CA TYR A 85 0.44 15.47 6.73
C TYR A 85 1.58 15.06 5.79
N LEU A 86 1.32 14.97 4.48
CA LEU A 86 2.33 14.67 3.46
C LEU A 86 3.42 15.75 3.42
N LEU A 87 3.06 17.03 3.51
CA LEU A 87 4.01 18.14 3.61
C LEU A 87 4.93 18.03 4.82
N LYS A 88 4.33 17.72 5.97
CA LYS A 88 5.08 17.55 7.23
C LYS A 88 6.07 16.39 7.11
N ILE A 89 5.70 15.32 6.43
CA ILE A 89 6.58 14.18 6.17
C ILE A 89 7.67 14.54 5.18
N LYS A 90 7.33 15.17 4.05
CA LYS A 90 8.29 15.70 3.07
C LYS A 90 9.36 16.54 3.76
N LYS A 91 8.96 17.55 4.53
CA LYS A 91 9.89 18.41 5.30
C LYS A 91 10.76 17.61 6.27
N LYS A 92 10.23 16.57 6.92
CA LYS A 92 11.02 15.72 7.82
C LYS A 92 12.04 14.87 7.05
N ILE A 93 11.70 14.36 5.88
CA ILE A 93 12.60 13.56 5.03
C ILE A 93 13.73 14.44 4.49
N THR A 94 13.40 15.61 3.92
CA THR A 94 14.40 16.55 3.38
C THR A 94 15.38 17.04 4.44
N ASN A 95 14.92 17.23 5.68
CA ASN A 95 15.79 17.62 6.80
C ASN A 95 16.62 16.45 7.38
N ASN A 96 16.61 15.28 6.74
CA ASN A 96 17.28 14.06 7.22
C ASN A 96 16.85 13.65 8.65
N LYS A 97 15.67 14.09 9.10
CA LYS A 97 15.18 13.82 10.46
C LYS A 97 14.49 12.46 10.56
N ILE A 98 14.07 11.88 9.45
CA ILE A 98 13.43 10.56 9.46
C ILE A 98 14.48 9.45 9.34
N MET A 99 14.88 8.92 10.49
CA MET A 99 15.71 7.72 10.61
C MET A 99 14.89 6.42 10.37
N LEU A 100 14.13 6.35 9.26
CA LEU A 100 13.29 5.19 8.90
C LEU A 100 14.14 3.93 8.72
N TYR A 101 15.22 4.05 7.95
CA TYR A 101 16.09 2.92 7.61
C TYR A 101 16.90 2.42 8.81
N ASN A 102 17.25 3.30 9.76
CA ASN A 102 17.86 2.89 11.04
C ASN A 102 16.92 2.03 11.89
N LYS A 103 15.61 2.07 11.61
CA LYS A 103 14.61 1.21 12.25
C LYS A 103 14.20 0.03 11.39
N HIS A 104 14.90 -0.23 10.28
CA HIS A 104 14.59 -1.27 9.30
C HIS A 104 13.15 -1.20 8.78
N LYS A 105 12.66 0.01 8.49
CA LYS A 105 11.30 0.24 7.99
C LYS A 105 11.30 1.04 6.69
N PHE A 106 10.42 0.65 5.77
CA PHE A 106 10.09 1.42 4.57
C PHE A 106 8.81 2.24 4.71
N TRP A 107 8.03 1.98 5.76
CA TRP A 107 6.71 2.56 5.95
C TRP A 107 6.72 3.56 7.11
N ILE A 108 6.20 4.75 6.86
CA ILE A 108 5.79 5.67 7.91
C ILE A 108 4.37 5.27 8.31
N GLU A 109 4.27 4.67 9.49
CA GLU A 109 2.98 4.36 10.10
C GLU A 109 2.37 5.64 10.70
N PRO A 110 1.06 5.88 10.51
CA PRO A 110 0.35 6.89 11.30
C PRO A 110 0.32 6.49 12.78
N GLU A 111 -0.03 7.45 13.64
CA GLU A 111 -0.30 7.15 15.05
C GLU A 111 -1.50 6.19 15.14
N SER A 112 -1.42 5.20 16.04
CA SER A 112 -2.58 4.32 16.29
C SER A 112 -3.76 5.16 16.80
N PRO A 113 -5.01 4.87 16.37
CA PRO A 113 -6.20 5.61 16.79
C PRO A 113 -6.31 5.82 18.30
N TYR A 114 -5.91 4.82 19.09
CA TYR A 114 -5.88 4.92 20.55
C TYR A 114 -5.01 6.10 21.03
N PHE A 115 -3.79 6.23 20.51
CA PHE A 115 -2.87 7.31 20.90
C PHE A 115 -3.21 8.66 20.26
N CYS A 116 -3.99 8.67 19.18
CA CYS A 116 -4.51 9.91 18.61
C CYS A 116 -5.42 10.65 19.60
N PHE A 117 -6.10 9.93 20.50
CA PHE A 117 -7.09 10.47 21.43
C PHE A 117 -6.67 10.40 22.90
N CYS A 118 -5.84 9.43 23.27
CA CYS A 118 -5.39 9.27 24.66
C CYS A 118 -4.67 10.55 25.16
N GLY A 119 -5.22 11.16 26.21
CA GLY A 119 -4.62 12.32 26.87
C GLY A 119 -4.74 13.65 26.11
N ARG A 120 -5.50 13.73 25.01
CA ARG A 120 -5.74 14.99 24.29
C ARG A 120 -7.07 15.60 24.69
N GLN A 121 -7.07 16.92 24.91
CA GLN A 121 -8.31 17.66 25.17
C GLN A 121 -9.13 17.86 23.89
N LYS A 122 -8.45 18.08 22.74
CA LYS A 122 -9.10 18.33 21.46
C LYS A 122 -9.03 17.11 20.55
N PHE A 123 -10.20 16.69 20.06
CA PHE A 123 -10.37 15.60 19.12
C PHE A 123 -10.25 16.13 17.70
N ASP A 124 -9.24 15.66 16.98
CA ASP A 124 -9.04 15.98 15.57
C ASP A 124 -9.24 14.70 14.73
N PRO A 125 -10.36 14.57 13.99
CA PRO A 125 -10.64 13.39 13.18
C PRO A 125 -9.62 13.21 12.06
N ALA A 126 -8.94 14.29 11.62
CA ALA A 126 -7.93 14.21 10.58
C ALA A 126 -6.75 13.29 10.92
N LEU A 127 -6.49 13.08 12.22
CA LEU A 127 -5.46 12.17 12.70
C LEU A 127 -5.73 10.72 12.29
N LEU A 128 -7.00 10.34 12.16
CA LEU A 128 -7.43 8.97 11.82
C LEU A 128 -7.31 8.65 10.33
N TYR A 129 -7.37 9.68 9.47
CA TYR A 129 -7.31 9.53 8.01
C TYR A 129 -5.89 9.47 7.46
N ARG A 130 -4.88 9.66 8.32
CA ARG A 130 -3.49 9.70 7.87
C ARG A 130 -3.12 8.39 7.17
N PRO A 131 -2.76 8.43 5.88
CA PRO A 131 -2.38 7.22 5.17
C PRO A 131 -1.05 6.70 5.70
N ARG A 132 -0.87 5.39 5.57
CA ARG A 132 0.45 4.78 5.68
C ARG A 132 1.26 5.18 4.45
N ILE A 133 2.45 5.72 4.65
CA ILE A 133 3.27 6.23 3.53
C ILE A 133 4.46 5.33 3.31
N PHE A 134 4.58 4.86 2.08
CA PHE A 134 5.78 4.18 1.62
C PHE A 134 6.86 5.20 1.29
N VAL A 135 8.07 5.03 1.82
CA VAL A 135 9.21 5.91 1.53
C VAL A 135 10.34 5.08 0.94
N ARG A 136 10.73 5.44 -0.29
CA ARG A 136 11.88 4.90 -1.00
C ARG A 136 12.90 6.02 -1.22
N ALA A 137 14.03 5.93 -0.54
CA ALA A 137 15.21 6.77 -0.74
C ALA A 137 16.42 5.84 -0.93
N PRO A 138 16.63 5.35 -2.17
CA PRO A 138 17.61 4.31 -2.44
C PRO A 138 19.05 4.77 -2.16
N ASP A 139 19.32 6.08 -2.32
CA ASP A 139 20.55 6.78 -1.96
C ASP A 139 20.88 6.70 -0.45
N LYS A 140 19.91 6.35 0.40
CA LYS A 140 20.09 6.19 1.85
C LYS A 140 20.29 4.73 2.28
N LEU A 141 20.04 3.77 1.40
CA LEU A 141 20.11 2.34 1.71
C LEU A 141 21.48 1.75 1.39
N VAL A 142 22.01 2.09 0.23
CA VAL A 142 23.30 1.61 -0.28
C VAL A 142 23.91 2.75 -1.07
N ASP A 143 25.24 2.84 -1.09
CA ASP A 143 25.93 3.66 -2.09
C ASP A 143 25.67 3.05 -3.47
N ILE A 144 24.62 3.53 -4.14
CA ILE A 144 24.28 3.09 -5.49
C ILE A 144 25.09 3.94 -6.46
N PHE A 145 26.06 3.29 -7.10
CA PHE A 145 26.76 3.84 -8.24
C PHE A 145 25.95 3.52 -9.50
N CYS A 146 25.74 4.52 -10.35
CA CYS A 146 25.18 4.26 -11.67
C CYS A 146 26.14 3.34 -12.43
N GLN A 147 25.67 2.20 -12.91
CA GLN A 147 26.50 1.26 -13.68
C GLN A 147 26.63 1.68 -15.16
N ALA A 148 26.01 2.78 -15.56
CA ALA A 148 26.12 3.26 -16.93
C ALA A 148 27.59 3.67 -17.20
N PRO A 149 28.21 3.17 -18.29
CA PRO A 149 29.66 3.26 -18.53
C PRO A 149 30.22 4.68 -18.65
N ASN A 150 29.36 5.71 -18.70
CA ASN A 150 29.72 7.12 -18.79
C ASN A 150 29.22 7.99 -17.63
N TYR A 151 28.55 7.42 -16.62
CA TYR A 151 28.02 8.16 -15.48
C TYR A 151 28.75 7.72 -14.20
N GLY A 152 29.96 8.27 -13.99
CA GLY A 152 30.65 8.20 -12.70
C GLY A 152 30.02 9.08 -11.61
N ASP A 153 28.92 9.76 -11.93
CA ASP A 153 28.23 10.66 -11.02
C ASP A 153 27.37 9.87 -10.02
N LYS A 154 27.37 10.34 -8.78
CA LYS A 154 26.47 9.82 -7.75
C LYS A 154 25.03 10.05 -8.19
N LEU A 155 24.19 9.05 -7.98
CA LEU A 155 22.75 9.19 -8.20
C LEU A 155 22.23 10.33 -7.31
N HIS A 156 21.91 11.45 -7.93
CA HIS A 156 21.25 12.55 -7.25
C HIS A 156 19.76 12.22 -7.21
N SER A 157 19.19 12.15 -6.01
CA SER A 157 17.75 12.13 -5.85
C SER A 157 17.22 13.46 -6.40
N ASP A 158 16.62 13.44 -7.58
CA ASP A 158 15.82 14.57 -8.03
C ASP A 158 14.77 14.85 -6.95
N SER A 159 14.76 16.10 -6.52
CA SER A 159 14.11 16.52 -5.29
C SER A 159 12.62 16.18 -5.30
N PHE A 160 12.17 15.62 -4.18
CA PHE A 160 10.80 15.50 -3.71
C PHE A 160 9.79 16.43 -4.43
N ASN A 161 8.95 15.85 -5.29
CA ASN A 161 7.94 16.54 -6.11
C ASN A 161 7.25 17.70 -5.36
N CYS A 162 7.30 18.91 -5.95
CA CYS A 162 6.74 20.15 -5.40
C CYS A 162 5.22 20.07 -5.20
N ASP A 163 4.52 19.31 -6.06
CA ASP A 163 3.07 19.15 -6.02
C ASP A 163 2.70 17.96 -5.16
N LEU A 164 2.16 18.19 -3.96
CA LEU A 164 1.74 17.11 -3.04
C LEU A 164 0.43 16.44 -3.44
N ILE A 165 0.12 16.48 -4.73
CA ILE A 165 -0.76 15.50 -5.33
C ILE A 165 0.01 14.19 -5.24
N ALA A 166 -0.62 13.11 -4.81
CA ALA A 166 -0.05 11.78 -4.98
C ALA A 166 0.19 11.61 -6.48
N ARG A 167 1.41 11.94 -6.95
CA ARG A 167 1.77 11.73 -8.33
C ARG A 167 1.65 10.23 -8.51
N ARG A 168 0.81 9.85 -9.47
CA ARG A 168 1.09 8.75 -10.39
C ARG A 168 2.62 8.64 -10.46
N ILE A 169 3.22 7.53 -10.09
CA ILE A 169 4.69 7.39 -10.08
C ILE A 169 5.16 7.49 -11.53
N VAL A 170 5.26 8.70 -12.10
CA VAL A 170 5.48 8.88 -13.54
C VAL A 170 6.92 8.52 -13.92
N ASP A 171 7.85 8.68 -12.97
CA ASP A 171 9.29 8.65 -13.22
C ASP A 171 10.02 7.64 -12.30
N ILE A 172 9.39 6.50 -11.98
CA ILE A 172 10.23 5.32 -11.71
C ILE A 172 10.41 4.68 -13.07
N ASP A 173 11.47 5.10 -13.75
CA ASP A 173 11.99 4.34 -14.88
C ASP A 173 12.14 2.91 -14.39
N SER A 174 11.53 1.96 -15.11
CA SER A 174 11.68 0.53 -14.83
C SER A 174 13.17 0.19 -14.70
N GLU A 175 14.01 0.86 -15.49
CA GLU A 175 15.47 0.81 -15.45
C GLU A 175 16.06 1.03 -14.04
N LEU A 176 15.49 1.91 -13.21
CA LEU A 176 16.00 2.15 -11.86
C LEU A 176 15.62 1.03 -10.90
N VAL A 177 14.45 0.40 -11.07
CA VAL A 177 14.12 -0.82 -10.32
C VAL A 177 14.98 -1.97 -10.82
N ASP A 178 15.13 -2.11 -12.13
CA ASP A 178 15.91 -3.15 -12.81
C ASP A 178 17.40 -3.04 -12.47
N SER A 179 17.91 -1.84 -12.18
CA SER A 179 19.28 -1.62 -11.70
C SER A 179 19.56 -2.15 -10.29
N LEU A 180 18.52 -2.41 -9.49
CA LEU A 180 18.69 -3.00 -8.17
C LEU A 180 19.05 -4.48 -8.29
N LEU A 181 19.90 -4.96 -7.37
CA LEU A 181 20.15 -6.39 -7.24
C LEU A 181 18.83 -7.15 -7.05
N TYR A 182 18.64 -8.24 -7.79
CA TYR A 182 17.41 -9.05 -7.77
C TYR A 182 16.95 -9.44 -6.35
N TYR A 183 17.89 -9.75 -5.46
CA TYR A 183 17.60 -10.05 -4.05
C TYR A 183 16.93 -8.88 -3.30
N ILE A 184 17.28 -7.64 -3.63
CA ILE A 184 16.67 -6.45 -3.03
C ILE A 184 15.26 -6.23 -3.61
N GLN A 185 15.10 -6.47 -4.91
CA GLN A 185 13.79 -6.38 -5.56
C GLN A 185 12.80 -7.39 -4.97
N SER A 186 13.22 -8.64 -4.74
CA SER A 186 12.34 -9.70 -4.23
C SER A 186 11.90 -9.52 -2.77
N ILE A 187 12.65 -8.76 -1.97
CA ILE A 187 12.29 -8.42 -0.57
C ILE A 187 11.45 -7.14 -0.52
N PHE A 188 11.31 -6.43 -1.64
CA PHE A 188 10.65 -5.15 -1.66
C PHE A 188 9.15 -5.29 -1.35
N PRO A 189 8.59 -4.52 -0.40
CA PRO A 189 7.23 -4.75 0.09
C PRO A 189 6.12 -4.24 -0.86
N ALA A 190 6.51 -3.72 -2.03
CA ALA A 190 5.60 -3.15 -3.02
C ALA A 190 6.05 -3.46 -4.45
N ILE A 191 5.10 -3.62 -5.36
CA ILE A 191 5.38 -3.70 -6.79
C ILE A 191 5.08 -2.32 -7.36
N LEU A 192 6.11 -1.67 -7.90
CA LEU A 192 6.03 -0.32 -8.44
C LEU A 192 5.82 -0.37 -9.95
N THR A 193 4.97 0.51 -10.45
CA THR A 193 4.70 0.74 -11.87
C THR A 193 4.87 2.23 -12.18
N HIS A 194 4.90 2.59 -13.46
CA HIS A 194 4.88 4.00 -13.90
C HIS A 194 3.57 4.74 -13.57
N ARG A 195 2.58 4.07 -12.97
CA ARG A 195 1.33 4.71 -12.53
C ARG A 195 1.11 4.71 -11.03
N GLY A 196 1.93 4.02 -10.25
CA GLY A 196 1.66 3.81 -8.83
C GLY A 196 2.35 2.55 -8.32
N GLY A 197 1.88 2.03 -7.20
CA GLY A 197 2.32 0.73 -6.72
C GLY A 197 1.22 0.00 -6.00
N ILE A 198 1.37 -1.32 -5.89
CA ILE A 198 0.55 -2.16 -5.02
C ILE A 198 1.44 -2.84 -4.00
N SER A 199 0.91 -3.21 -2.84
CA SER A 199 1.66 -4.03 -1.90
C SER A 199 1.92 -5.41 -2.51
N THR A 200 3.05 -6.03 -2.18
CA THR A 200 3.30 -7.43 -2.57
C THR A 200 2.21 -8.36 -2.06
N GLN A 201 1.67 -8.10 -0.86
CA GLN A 201 0.54 -8.86 -0.32
C GLN A 201 -0.71 -8.79 -1.21
N LEU A 202 -1.02 -7.63 -1.79
CA LEU A 202 -2.14 -7.51 -2.73
C LEU A 202 -1.80 -8.21 -4.04
N ALA A 203 -0.56 -8.11 -4.51
CA ALA A 203 -0.09 -8.83 -5.70
C ALA A 203 -0.17 -10.35 -5.55
N ASP A 204 0.24 -10.87 -4.41
CA ASP A 204 0.17 -12.28 -4.04
C ASP A 204 -1.28 -12.77 -3.96
N LEU A 205 -2.21 -11.89 -3.59
CA LEU A 205 -3.65 -12.16 -3.57
C LEU A 205 -4.25 -12.19 -4.98
N LEU A 206 -3.71 -11.44 -5.95
CA LEU A 206 -4.23 -11.46 -7.33
C LEU A 206 -4.21 -12.87 -7.89
N ARG A 207 -3.12 -13.61 -7.72
CA ARG A 207 -2.96 -14.96 -8.30
C ARG A 207 -4.06 -15.97 -7.87
N PRO A 208 -4.33 -16.21 -6.58
CA PRO A 208 -5.40 -17.09 -6.17
C PRO A 208 -6.78 -16.55 -6.57
N CYS A 209 -7.00 -15.23 -6.63
CA CYS A 209 -8.25 -14.70 -7.16
C CYS A 209 -8.47 -15.14 -8.62
N PHE A 210 -7.46 -14.98 -9.48
CA PHE A 210 -7.53 -15.44 -10.88
C PHE A 210 -7.70 -16.96 -11.01
N GLN A 211 -6.96 -17.73 -10.21
CA GLN A 211 -7.03 -19.20 -10.25
C GLN A 211 -8.41 -19.73 -9.84
N ASN A 212 -9.12 -19.01 -8.95
CA ASN A 212 -10.47 -19.36 -8.51
C ASN A 212 -11.57 -18.67 -9.33
N ALA A 213 -11.25 -18.19 -10.54
CA ALA A 213 -12.18 -17.49 -11.42
C ALA A 213 -12.87 -16.26 -10.76
N MET A 214 -12.26 -15.67 -9.74
CA MET A 214 -12.66 -14.37 -9.22
C MET A 214 -12.18 -13.32 -10.22
N GLY A 215 -13.10 -12.85 -11.06
CA GLY A 215 -12.82 -11.77 -12.00
C GLY A 215 -12.30 -10.52 -11.29
N LEU A 216 -11.47 -9.74 -11.99
CA LEU A 216 -10.88 -8.50 -11.45
C LEU A 216 -11.91 -7.46 -11.02
N GLU A 217 -13.07 -7.43 -11.69
CA GLU A 217 -14.17 -6.55 -11.30
C GLU A 217 -14.65 -6.89 -9.89
N ARG A 218 -14.88 -8.18 -9.60
CA ARG A 218 -15.27 -8.64 -8.26
C ARG A 218 -14.21 -8.33 -7.21
N LEU A 219 -12.93 -8.42 -7.57
CA LEU A 219 -11.84 -8.03 -6.67
C LEU A 219 -11.82 -6.52 -6.43
N HIS A 220 -12.05 -5.71 -7.46
CA HIS A 220 -12.17 -4.25 -7.32
C HIS A 220 -13.33 -3.89 -6.38
N ASP A 221 -14.50 -4.48 -6.58
CA ASP A 221 -15.68 -4.30 -5.72
C ASP A 221 -15.36 -4.69 -4.27
N LEU A 222 -14.68 -5.84 -4.07
CA LEU A 222 -14.23 -6.27 -2.75
C LEU A 222 -13.28 -5.26 -2.11
N LEU A 223 -12.32 -4.72 -2.86
CA LEU A 223 -11.40 -3.70 -2.34
C LEU A 223 -12.14 -2.41 -1.99
N GLN A 224 -13.16 -2.04 -2.76
CA GLN A 224 -14.02 -0.89 -2.47
C GLN A 224 -14.82 -1.11 -1.19
N GLU A 225 -15.42 -2.28 -1.00
CA GLU A 225 -16.11 -2.66 0.23
C GLU A 225 -15.17 -2.65 1.44
N LEU A 226 -13.94 -3.15 1.28
CA LEU A 226 -12.92 -3.11 2.34
C LEU A 226 -12.52 -1.67 2.71
N ASP A 227 -12.47 -0.75 1.74
CA ASP A 227 -12.18 0.66 1.99
C ASP A 227 -13.35 1.36 2.72
N HIS A 228 -14.60 1.09 2.32
CA HIS A 228 -15.79 1.55 3.04
C HIS A 228 -15.86 1.00 4.47
N LEU A 229 -15.51 -0.28 4.67
CA LEU A 229 -15.45 -0.90 5.98
C LEU A 229 -14.37 -0.24 6.85
N ARG A 230 -13.21 0.08 6.26
CA ARG A 230 -12.14 0.81 6.95
C ARG A 230 -12.62 2.20 7.38
N TYR A 231 -13.26 2.96 6.49
CA TYR A 231 -13.86 4.25 6.82
C TYR A 231 -14.86 4.13 7.99
N SER A 232 -15.79 3.18 7.92
CA SER A 232 -16.81 2.96 8.95
C SER A 232 -16.18 2.64 10.31
N ARG A 233 -15.12 1.83 10.33
CA ARG A 233 -14.37 1.53 11.57
C ARG A 233 -13.67 2.76 12.15
N LEU A 234 -13.09 3.62 11.32
CA LEU A 234 -12.48 4.86 11.78
C LEU A 234 -13.53 5.82 12.34
N GLN A 235 -14.69 5.93 11.68
CA GLN A 235 -15.81 6.75 12.15
C GLN A 235 -16.34 6.24 13.49
N LEU A 236 -16.55 4.93 13.62
CA LEU A 236 -16.96 4.33 14.88
C LEU A 236 -15.94 4.59 15.99
N THR A 237 -14.65 4.43 15.69
CA THR A 237 -13.56 4.71 16.64
C THR A 237 -13.57 6.17 17.10
N TYR A 238 -13.86 7.10 16.18
CA TYR A 238 -14.00 8.52 16.52
C TYR A 238 -15.17 8.77 17.45
N LEU A 239 -16.36 8.26 17.12
CA LEU A 239 -17.57 8.46 17.92
C LEU A 239 -17.47 7.83 19.31
N THR A 240 -16.95 6.60 19.40
CA THR A 240 -16.74 5.93 20.70
C THR A 240 -15.72 6.67 21.56
N SER A 241 -14.70 7.28 20.95
CA SER A 241 -13.71 8.05 21.68
C SER A 241 -14.26 9.36 22.26
N ILE A 242 -15.22 10.01 21.58
CA ILE A 242 -15.94 11.18 22.10
C ILE A 242 -16.86 10.76 23.25
N ASP A 243 -17.65 9.70 23.07
CA ASP A 243 -18.57 9.18 24.10
C ASP A 243 -17.80 8.82 25.38
N TYR A 244 -16.68 8.10 25.24
CA TYR A 244 -15.78 7.78 26.34
C TYR A 244 -15.29 9.03 27.08
N GLN A 245 -14.88 10.08 26.35
CA GLN A 245 -14.44 11.33 26.97
C GLN A 245 -15.58 12.02 27.72
N GLN A 246 -16.79 12.08 27.16
CA GLN A 246 -17.94 12.71 27.79
C GLN A 246 -18.32 12.01 29.11
N GLN A 247 -18.30 10.68 29.12
CA GLN A 247 -18.54 9.87 30.32
C GLN A 247 -17.49 10.15 31.40
N HIS A 248 -16.20 10.20 31.05
CA HIS A 248 -15.13 10.48 32.02
C HIS A 248 -15.05 11.95 32.46
N ALA A 249 -15.45 12.90 31.60
CA ALA A 249 -15.52 14.31 31.96
C ALA A 249 -16.54 14.55 33.09
N SER A 250 -17.67 13.82 33.08
CA SER A 250 -18.70 13.92 34.12
C SER A 250 -18.20 13.56 35.52
N GLN A 251 -17.21 12.66 35.64
CA GLN A 251 -16.57 12.31 36.91
C GLN A 251 -15.64 13.41 37.43
N LEU A 252 -14.93 14.10 36.52
CA LEU A 252 -13.99 15.18 36.87
C LEU A 252 -14.70 16.52 37.13
N SER A 253 -15.88 16.75 36.56
CA SER A 253 -16.68 17.95 36.80
C SER A 253 -17.19 18.10 38.25
N PHE A 254 -17.09 17.06 39.08
CA PHE A 254 -17.40 17.16 40.52
C PHE A 254 -16.51 18.17 41.26
N PHE A 255 -15.33 18.50 40.72
CA PHE A 255 -14.38 19.47 41.31
C PHE A 255 -14.50 20.91 40.77
N GLY A 256 -15.62 21.29 40.14
CA GLY A 256 -15.95 22.70 39.91
C GLY A 256 -15.34 23.37 38.67
N GLY A 257 -14.83 22.60 37.71
CA GLY A 257 -14.45 23.12 36.40
C GLY A 257 -15.68 23.29 35.50
N SER A 258 -15.97 24.51 35.04
CA SER A 258 -17.03 24.78 34.05
C SER A 258 -16.87 23.86 32.84
N GLY A 259 -17.81 22.93 32.69
CA GLY A 259 -17.97 22.10 31.50
C GLY A 259 -18.41 22.97 30.32
N ALA A 260 -17.46 23.65 29.69
CA ALA A 260 -17.72 24.28 28.41
C ALA A 260 -18.08 23.17 27.41
N ASN A 261 -19.25 23.29 26.78
CA ASN A 261 -19.68 22.43 25.67
C ASN A 261 -18.63 22.50 24.56
N GLN A 262 -17.65 21.59 24.58
CA GLN A 262 -16.66 21.52 23.52
C GLN A 262 -17.35 20.95 22.29
N SER A 263 -17.61 21.81 21.31
CA SER A 263 -18.09 21.34 20.00
C SER A 263 -16.98 20.51 19.37
N HIS A 264 -17.20 19.21 19.24
CA HIS A 264 -16.30 18.33 18.50
C HIS A 264 -16.48 18.59 16.99
N PRO A 265 -15.40 18.61 16.20
CA PRO A 265 -15.51 18.75 14.75
C PRO A 265 -16.24 17.53 14.16
N SER A 266 -17.05 17.72 13.12
CA SER A 266 -17.69 16.59 12.45
C SER A 266 -16.66 15.69 11.75
N PHE A 267 -16.91 14.39 11.75
CA PHE A 267 -16.14 13.43 10.96
C PHE A 267 -16.40 13.71 9.47
N SER A 268 -15.34 13.73 8.65
CA SER A 268 -15.48 13.98 7.22
C SER A 268 -16.29 12.88 6.55
N ASN A 269 -17.13 13.25 5.57
CA ASN A 269 -17.78 12.27 4.69
C ASN A 269 -16.75 11.50 3.86
N PHE A 270 -17.13 10.32 3.39
CA PHE A 270 -16.30 9.39 2.62
C PHE A 270 -15.76 10.03 1.33
N ASP A 271 -16.62 10.72 0.57
CA ASP A 271 -16.30 11.24 -0.77
C ASP A 271 -15.52 12.57 -0.76
N VAL A 272 -15.20 13.13 0.41
CA VAL A 272 -14.54 14.44 0.49
C VAL A 272 -13.05 14.29 0.17
N PRO A 273 -12.53 14.88 -0.93
CA PRO A 273 -11.13 14.70 -1.33
C PRO A 273 -10.11 15.30 -0.36
N LEU A 274 -10.52 16.30 0.42
CA LEU A 274 -9.69 16.93 1.47
C LEU A 274 -9.80 16.20 2.83
N GLY A 275 -10.66 15.18 2.91
CA GLY A 275 -11.02 14.43 4.12
C GLY A 275 -10.40 13.04 4.17
N TYR A 276 -11.23 11.99 4.18
CA TYR A 276 -10.77 10.59 4.19
C TYR A 276 -9.97 10.24 2.93
N ALA A 277 -10.51 10.62 1.77
CA ALA A 277 -9.89 10.45 0.46
C ALA A 277 -9.30 9.04 0.24
N GLY A 278 -10.12 8.01 0.49
CA GLY A 278 -9.78 6.62 0.20
C GLY A 278 -9.40 6.43 -1.27
N TYR A 279 -8.51 5.48 -1.55
CA TYR A 279 -8.10 5.15 -2.92
C TYR A 279 -8.22 3.64 -3.13
N VAL A 280 -8.97 3.28 -4.17
CA VAL A 280 -9.16 1.90 -4.60
C VAL A 280 -8.64 1.77 -6.04
N PRO A 281 -7.71 0.85 -6.33
CA PRO A 281 -7.23 0.64 -7.68
C PRO A 281 -8.35 0.12 -8.59
N SER A 282 -8.45 0.64 -9.82
CA SER A 282 -9.41 0.15 -10.80
C SER A 282 -9.08 -1.28 -11.25
N ALA A 283 -10.10 -2.04 -11.69
CA ALA A 283 -9.91 -3.38 -12.25
C ALA A 283 -8.93 -3.39 -13.44
N THR A 284 -8.97 -2.37 -14.30
CA THR A 284 -8.02 -2.20 -15.40
C THR A 284 -6.57 -2.06 -14.91
N TYR A 285 -6.35 -1.29 -13.84
CA TYR A 285 -5.02 -1.12 -13.26
C TYR A 285 -4.51 -2.42 -12.63
N LEU A 286 -5.39 -3.15 -11.92
CA LEU A 286 -5.06 -4.48 -11.37
C LEU A 286 -4.71 -5.48 -12.47
N ARG A 287 -5.43 -5.45 -13.61
CA ARG A 287 -5.12 -6.26 -14.80
C ARG A 287 -3.73 -5.98 -15.31
N MET A 288 -3.42 -4.71 -15.53
CA MET A 288 -2.13 -4.27 -16.06
C MET A 288 -0.98 -4.73 -15.16
N ILE A 289 -1.12 -4.59 -13.83
CA ILE A 289 -0.10 -5.07 -12.89
C ILE A 289 0.03 -6.58 -12.93
N TYR A 290 -1.09 -7.31 -12.91
CA TYR A 290 -1.05 -8.77 -12.94
C TYR A 290 -0.33 -9.30 -14.20
N THR A 291 -0.63 -8.73 -15.37
CA THR A 291 0.04 -9.08 -16.62
C THR A 291 1.54 -8.79 -16.53
N ALA A 292 1.93 -7.61 -16.04
CA ALA A 292 3.33 -7.26 -15.86
C ALA A 292 4.08 -8.23 -14.92
N ILE A 293 3.45 -8.64 -13.81
CA ILE A 293 4.02 -9.63 -12.87
C ILE A 293 4.21 -10.98 -13.57
N MET A 294 3.21 -11.45 -14.31
CA MET A 294 3.28 -12.74 -14.99
C MET A 294 4.32 -12.75 -16.11
N ASP A 295 4.46 -11.65 -16.84
CA ASP A 295 5.49 -11.51 -17.87
C ASP A 295 6.89 -11.50 -17.26
N GLN A 296 7.10 -10.84 -16.12
CA GLN A 296 8.36 -10.93 -15.38
C GLN A 296 8.66 -12.36 -14.91
N LEU A 297 7.67 -13.08 -14.39
CA LEU A 297 7.86 -14.46 -13.92
C LEU A 297 8.19 -15.43 -15.06
N ARG A 298 7.65 -15.22 -16.26
CA ARG A 298 7.97 -16.04 -17.44
C ARG A 298 9.45 -16.01 -17.78
N LEU A 299 10.09 -14.84 -17.68
CA LEU A 299 11.53 -14.67 -17.95
C LEU A 299 12.45 -15.48 -17.02
N PHE A 300 11.95 -15.96 -15.87
CA PHE A 300 12.73 -16.77 -14.93
C PHE A 300 12.47 -18.28 -15.06
N ILE A 301 11.42 -18.68 -15.76
CA ILE A 301 11.02 -20.09 -15.91
C ILE A 301 11.58 -20.69 -17.20
N ASP A 302 11.67 -19.87 -18.27
CA ASP A 302 12.19 -20.26 -19.59
C ASP A 302 13.70 -20.04 -19.72
#